data_AF-A0A1V5UUL6-F1
#
_entry.id   AF-A0A1V5UUL6-F1
#
_cell.length_a   1.000
_cell.length_b   1.000
_cell.length_c   1.000
_cell.angle_alpha   90.00
_cell.angle_beta   90.00
_cell.angle_gamma   90.00
#
_symmetry.space_group_name_H-M   'P 1'
#
loop_
_entity.id
_entity.type
_entity.pdbx_description
1 polymer ?
#
loop_
_entity_poly.entity_id
_entity_poly.type
_entity_poly.pdbx_seq_one_letter_code
_entity_poly.pdbx_strand_id
1 'polypeptide(L)'
;MNLIKLLTPQAHAAITQGEDISGPGTYQDISSAQAGTSLETLISTLLGALTAIAGLGFLIYFVIGGINWITAGGDQQKHQKATKQLTDAAIGLIVVVVAYAIAGIVGTVLEVDILNPASLLGL
;
A
#
# COMPACT_ATOMS: atom_id res chain seq x y z
N MET A 1 24.91 17.00 58.77
CA MET A 1 25.15 17.78 57.52
C MET A 1 24.21 17.25 56.45
N ASN A 2 22.91 17.53 56.56
CA ASN A 2 21.86 16.96 55.69
C ASN A 2 20.85 18.04 55.23
N LEU A 3 21.35 19.26 54.98
CA LEU A 3 20.53 20.45 54.68
C LEU A 3 20.72 20.99 53.25
N ILE A 4 21.32 20.22 52.33
CA ILE A 4 21.57 20.66 50.94
C ILE A 4 20.63 19.97 49.92
N LYS A 5 19.73 19.07 50.38
CA LYS A 5 18.75 18.39 49.49
C LYS A 5 17.40 19.13 49.35
N LEU A 6 17.26 20.35 49.85
CA LEU A 6 15.98 21.11 49.83
C LEU A 6 16.00 22.37 48.95
N LEU A 7 16.99 22.54 48.08
CA LEU A 7 17.02 23.64 47.12
C LEU A 7 17.32 23.13 45.72
N THR A 8 16.44 22.27 45.22
CA THR A 8 16.22 22.20 43.78
C THR A 8 15.54 23.49 43.33
N PRO A 9 16.03 24.04 42.22
CA PRO A 9 15.21 23.89 41.04
C PRO A 9 15.97 22.97 40.08
N GLN A 10 15.53 21.71 39.97
CA GLN A 10 15.74 20.94 38.74
C GLN A 10 14.87 21.62 37.67
N ALA A 11 15.29 22.80 37.21
CA ALA A 11 14.68 23.51 36.08
C ALA A 11 15.63 23.40 34.88
N HIS A 12 16.05 22.18 34.57
CA HIS A 12 16.61 21.79 33.28
C HIS A 12 16.20 20.33 33.02
N ALA A 13 14.90 20.03 33.13
CA ALA A 13 14.36 18.94 32.33
C ALA A 13 14.21 19.52 30.93
N ALA A 14 14.89 18.88 29.99
CA ALA A 14 14.93 19.24 28.60
C ALA A 14 13.53 19.60 28.08
N ILE A 15 13.47 20.63 27.24
CA ILE A 15 12.42 20.71 26.24
C ILE A 15 12.71 19.54 25.28
N THR A 16 12.32 18.33 25.67
CA THR A 16 12.20 17.22 24.73
C THR A 16 11.00 17.56 23.88
N GLN A 17 11.29 18.00 22.66
CA GLN A 17 10.32 18.07 21.59
C GLN A 17 9.79 16.63 21.38
N GLY A 18 8.53 16.38 21.72
CA GLY A 18 7.87 15.09 21.47
C GLY A 18 7.62 14.23 22.73
N GLU A 19 6.82 14.74 23.66
CA GLU A 19 5.86 13.84 24.32
C GLU A 19 4.58 13.95 23.53
N ASP A 20 4.39 12.99 22.61
CA ASP A 20 3.15 12.80 21.89
C ASP A 20 2.02 12.72 22.91
N ILE A 21 1.00 13.56 22.74
CA ILE A 21 -0.11 13.68 23.68
C ILE A 21 -1.08 12.54 23.38
N SER A 22 -0.65 11.31 23.66
CA SER A 22 -1.48 10.11 23.55
C SER A 22 -2.49 10.07 24.70
N GLY A 23 -3.57 10.82 24.53
CA GLY A 23 -4.83 10.51 25.20
C GLY A 23 -5.39 9.18 24.69
N PRO A 24 -6.21 8.45 25.48
CA PRO A 24 -6.76 7.13 25.11
C PRO A 24 -7.82 7.16 23.99
N GLY A 25 -7.78 8.15 23.10
CA GLY A 25 -8.63 8.25 21.91
C GLY A 25 -7.81 8.02 20.64
N THR A 26 -8.48 7.61 19.57
CA THR A 26 -7.90 7.29 18.24
C THR A 26 -7.34 8.50 17.48
N TYR A 27 -6.93 9.57 18.16
CA TYR A 27 -6.29 10.72 17.55
C TYR A 27 -4.79 10.44 17.53
N GLN A 28 -4.39 9.74 16.48
CA GLN A 28 -2.99 9.51 16.14
C GLN A 28 -2.35 10.86 15.83
N ASP A 29 -1.42 11.29 16.69
CA ASP A 29 -0.57 12.45 16.47
C ASP A 29 0.06 12.34 15.07
N ILE A 30 -0.24 13.30 14.20
CA ILE A 30 0.31 13.34 12.84
C ILE A 30 1.68 14.00 12.92
N SER A 31 2.69 13.28 13.40
CA SER A 31 4.07 13.62 13.05
C SER A 31 4.29 13.30 11.57
N SER A 32 5.26 13.95 10.92
CA SER A 32 5.60 13.70 9.51
C SER A 32 5.96 12.23 9.23
N ALA A 33 6.43 11.49 10.24
CA ALA A 33 6.61 10.05 10.19
C ALA A 33 5.25 9.30 10.18
N GLN A 34 4.31 9.66 11.05
CA GLN A 34 2.95 9.10 11.07
C GLN A 34 2.11 9.47 9.83
N ALA A 35 2.34 10.64 9.22
CA ALA A 35 1.73 11.01 7.95
C ALA A 35 2.19 10.08 6.82
N GLY A 36 3.49 9.74 6.79
CA GLY A 36 4.06 8.73 5.90
C GLY A 36 3.38 7.38 6.10
N THR A 37 3.32 6.88 7.34
CA THR A 37 2.71 5.58 7.66
C THR A 37 1.20 5.52 7.37
N SER A 38 0.47 6.63 7.55
CA SER A 38 -0.97 6.69 7.27
C SER A 38 -1.27 6.67 5.78
N LEU A 39 -0.51 7.43 5.00
CA LEU A 39 -0.61 7.44 3.54
C LEU A 39 -0.21 6.08 2.96
N GLU A 40 0.85 5.51 3.51
CA GLU A 40 1.35 4.19 3.16
C GLU A 40 0.32 3.09 3.42
N THR A 41 -0.33 3.09 4.59
CA THR A 41 -1.39 2.13 4.94
C THR A 41 -2.60 2.28 4.02
N LEU A 42 -2.99 3.52 3.70
CA LEU A 42 -4.07 3.80 2.76
C LEU A 42 -3.73 3.26 1.37
N ILE A 43 -2.54 3.56 0.85
CA ILE A 43 -2.09 3.11 -0.47
C ILE A 43 -1.99 1.59 -0.52
N SER A 44 -1.42 0.94 0.50
CA SER A 44 -1.31 -0.51 0.57
C SER A 44 -2.67 -1.20 0.60
N THR A 45 -3.61 -0.69 1.38
CA THR A 45 -4.99 -1.21 1.45
C THR A 45 -5.70 -1.05 0.11
N LEU A 46 -5.57 0.12 -0.53
CA LEU A 46 -6.15 0.38 -1.85
C LEU A 46 -5.55 -0.51 -2.93
N LEU A 47 -4.22 -0.67 -2.96
CA LEU A 47 -3.54 -1.53 -3.93
C LEU A 47 -3.90 -3.01 -3.72
N GLY A 48 -3.99 -3.47 -2.48
CA GLY A 48 -4.42 -4.83 -2.17
C GLY A 48 -5.84 -5.11 -2.67
N ALA A 49 -6.78 -4.21 -2.36
CA ALA A 49 -8.16 -4.32 -2.82
C ALA A 49 -8.27 -4.26 -4.35
N LEU A 50 -7.59 -3.30 -4.99
CA LEU A 50 -7.58 -3.15 -6.45
C LEU A 50 -6.95 -4.37 -7.13
N THR A 51 -5.84 -4.90 -6.60
CA THR A 51 -5.16 -6.07 -7.17
C THR A 51 -6.04 -7.31 -7.12
N ALA A 52 -6.77 -7.53 -6.02
CA ALA A 52 -7.69 -8.66 -5.89
C ALA A 52 -8.83 -8.58 -6.93
N ILE A 53 -9.45 -7.40 -7.06
CA ILE A 53 -10.55 -7.17 -8.02
C ILE A 53 -10.03 -7.24 -9.47
N ALA A 54 -8.87 -6.63 -9.74
CA ALA A 54 -8.27 -6.59 -11.07
C ALA A 54 -7.80 -7.97 -11.52
N GLY A 55 -7.18 -8.78 -10.65
CA GLY A 55 -6.75 -10.13 -10.99
C GLY A 55 -7.93 -11.05 -11.33
N LEU A 56 -8.99 -11.00 -10.52
CA LEU A 56 -10.21 -11.76 -10.79
C LEU A 56 -10.91 -11.28 -12.08
N GLY A 57 -11.02 -9.96 -12.25
CA GLY A 57 -11.60 -9.35 -13.45
C GLY A 57 -10.80 -9.70 -14.72
N PHE A 58 -9.46 -9.66 -14.64
CA PHE A 58 -8.56 -10.04 -15.72
C PHE A 58 -8.83 -11.47 -16.18
N LEU A 59 -8.89 -12.44 -15.27
CA LEU A 59 -9.14 -13.84 -15.64
C LEU A 59 -10.46 -14.00 -16.41
N ILE A 60 -11.54 -13.39 -15.93
CA ILE A 60 -12.85 -13.47 -16.58
C ILE A 60 -12.79 -12.83 -17.97
N TYR A 61 -12.23 -11.62 -18.07
CA TYR A 61 -12.17 -10.88 -19.33
C TYR A 61 -11.25 -11.52 -20.36
N PHE A 62 -10.14 -12.10 -19.90
CA PHE A 62 -9.17 -12.82 -20.73
C PHE A 62 -9.76 -14.10 -21.33
N VAL A 63 -10.47 -14.89 -20.52
CA VAL A 63 -11.13 -16.11 -20.99
C VAL A 63 -12.21 -15.78 -22.03
N ILE A 64 -13.04 -14.76 -21.79
CA ILE A 64 -14.07 -14.33 -22.74
C ILE A 64 -13.43 -13.83 -24.06
N GLY A 65 -12.36 -13.04 -23.97
CA GLY A 65 -11.61 -12.58 -25.13
C GLY A 65 -11.01 -13.73 -25.93
N GLY A 66 -10.45 -14.73 -25.26
CA GLY A 66 -9.88 -15.93 -25.87
C GLY A 66 -10.94 -16.78 -26.59
N ILE A 67 -12.10 -17.00 -25.96
CA ILE A 67 -13.21 -17.72 -26.59
C ILE A 67 -13.70 -16.97 -27.82
N ASN A 68 -13.87 -15.64 -27.75
CA ASN A 68 -14.25 -14.82 -28.90
C ASN A 68 -13.23 -14.88 -30.04
N TRP A 69 -11.94 -14.97 -29.72
CA TRP A 69 -10.88 -15.06 -30.71
C TRP A 69 -10.91 -16.42 -31.44
N ILE A 70 -11.09 -17.52 -30.70
CA ILE A 70 -11.19 -18.88 -31.26
C ILE A 70 -12.46 -19.05 -32.10
N THR A 71 -13.58 -18.48 -31.66
CA THR A 71 -14.89 -18.60 -32.34
C THR A 71 -15.08 -17.64 -33.52
N ALA A 72 -14.17 -16.68 -33.73
CA ALA A 72 -14.28 -15.70 -34.81
C ALA A 72 -14.20 -16.33 -36.22
N GLY A 73 -13.60 -17.52 -36.37
CA GLY A 73 -13.84 -18.45 -37.49
C GLY A 73 -13.60 -17.93 -38.92
N GLY A 74 -13.00 -16.74 -39.10
CA GLY A 74 -12.75 -16.11 -40.41
C GLY A 74 -13.34 -14.71 -40.56
N ASP A 75 -14.17 -14.25 -39.62
CA ASP A 75 -14.70 -12.88 -39.58
C ASP A 75 -13.62 -11.91 -39.07
N GLN A 76 -13.10 -11.08 -39.97
CA GLN A 76 -12.03 -10.13 -39.67
C GLN A 76 -12.42 -9.11 -38.60
N GLN A 77 -13.68 -8.67 -38.53
CA GLN A 77 -14.12 -7.73 -37.49
C GLN A 77 -14.11 -8.39 -36.11
N LYS A 78 -14.59 -9.64 -36.01
CA LYS A 78 -14.58 -10.38 -34.76
C LYS A 78 -13.16 -10.66 -34.28
N HIS A 79 -12.25 -11.03 -35.19
CA HIS A 79 -10.83 -11.20 -34.89
C HIS A 79 -10.20 -9.94 -34.34
N GLN A 80 -10.46 -8.79 -34.97
CA GLN A 80 -9.90 -7.52 -34.54
C GLN A 80 -10.44 -7.08 -33.18
N LYS A 81 -11.75 -7.27 -32.93
CA LYS A 81 -12.38 -6.99 -31.63
C LYS A 81 -11.83 -7.90 -30.52
N ALA A 82 -11.72 -9.20 -30.78
CA ALA A 82 -11.21 -10.16 -29.80
C ALA A 82 -9.73 -9.91 -29.47
N THR A 83 -8.92 -9.59 -30.49
CA THR A 83 -7.51 -9.19 -30.31
C THR A 83 -7.41 -7.94 -29.45
N LYS A 84 -8.22 -6.91 -29.74
CA LYS A 84 -8.26 -5.69 -28.91
C LYS A 84 -8.62 -6.02 -27.46
N GLN A 85 -9.63 -6.87 -27.26
CA GLN A 85 -10.06 -7.29 -25.92
C GLN A 85 -8.95 -8.00 -25.14
N LEU A 86 -8.18 -8.88 -25.81
CA LEU A 86 -7.03 -9.57 -25.22
C LEU A 86 -5.89 -8.59 -24.88
N THR A 87 -5.59 -7.64 -25.76
CA THR A 87 -4.58 -6.60 -25.51
C THR A 87 -4.97 -5.71 -24.34
N ASP A 88 -6.23 -5.27 -24.28
CA ASP A 88 -6.73 -4.45 -23.18
C ASP A 88 -6.64 -5.22 -21.85
N ALA A 89 -6.97 -6.52 -21.84
CA ALA A 89 -6.80 -7.39 -20.68
C ALA A 89 -5.32 -7.51 -20.26
N ALA A 90 -4.42 -7.72 -21.21
CA ALA A 90 -2.98 -7.82 -20.94
C ALA A 90 -2.41 -6.52 -20.36
N ILE A 91 -2.84 -5.35 -20.86
CA ILE A 91 -2.46 -4.04 -20.31
C ILE A 91 -2.94 -3.91 -18.86
N GLY A 92 -4.17 -4.34 -18.57
CA GLY A 92 -4.70 -4.36 -17.21
C GLY A 92 -3.82 -5.17 -16.24
N LEU A 93 -3.37 -6.35 -16.67
CA LEU A 93 -2.45 -7.18 -15.88
C LEU A 93 -1.09 -6.49 -15.66
N ILE A 94 -0.52 -5.90 -16.72
CA ILE A 94 0.76 -5.19 -16.62
C ILE A 94 0.67 -4.04 -15.62
N VAL A 95 -0.42 -3.27 -15.62
CA VAL A 95 -0.62 -2.17 -14.67
C VAL A 95 -0.62 -2.68 -13.23
N VAL A 96 -1.27 -3.82 -12.95
CA VAL A 96 -1.27 -4.42 -11.61
C VAL A 96 0.14 -4.82 -11.17
N VAL A 97 0.91 -5.45 -12.06
CA VAL A 97 2.30 -5.84 -11.77
C VAL A 97 3.17 -4.62 -11.49
N VAL A 98 3.04 -3.57 -12.30
CA VAL A 98 3.78 -2.32 -12.12
C VAL A 98 3.37 -1.61 -10.83
N ALA A 99 2.08 -1.59 -10.49
CA ALA A 99 1.60 -1.02 -9.24
C ALA A 99 2.23 -1.72 -8.02
N TYR A 100 2.34 -3.05 -8.05
CA TYR A 100 2.98 -3.81 -6.98
C TYR A 100 4.49 -3.52 -6.88
N ALA A 101 5.17 -3.40 -8.02
CA ALA A 101 6.59 -3.03 -8.05
C ALA A 101 6.83 -1.63 -7.47
N ILE A 102 5.99 -0.65 -7.82
CA ILE A 102 6.07 0.71 -7.27
C ILE A 102 5.77 0.69 -5.77
N ALA A 103 4.76 -0.05 -5.32
CA ALA A 103 4.42 -0.17 -3.90
C ALA A 103 5.59 -0.73 -3.08
N GLY A 104 6.30 -1.73 -3.61
CA GLY A 104 7.50 -2.27 -2.96
C GLY A 104 8.62 -1.24 -2.85
N ILE A 105 8.87 -0.47 -3.91
CA ILE A 105 9.87 0.62 -3.87
C ILE A 105 9.48 1.66 -2.82
N VAL A 106 8.20 2.06 -2.77
CA VAL A 106 7.71 3.02 -1.77
C VAL A 106 7.85 2.47 -0.35
N GLY A 107 7.50 1.22 -0.10
CA GLY A 107 7.69 0.59 1.21
C GLY A 107 9.16 0.54 1.64
N THR A 108 10.09 0.26 0.72
CA THR A 108 11.53 0.29 1.03
C THR A 108 12.07 1.70 1.32
N VAL A 109 11.47 2.75 0.74
CA VAL A 109 11.87 4.15 0.96
C VAL A 109 11.33 4.69 2.29
N LEU A 110 10.17 4.19 2.73
CA LEU A 110 9.52 4.61 3.96
C LEU A 110 9.97 3.82 5.21
N GLU A 111 10.88 2.85 5.06
CA GLU A 111 11.40 1.99 6.14
C GLU A 111 10.29 1.31 6.97
N VAL A 112 9.13 1.10 6.34
CA VAL A 112 8.01 0.33 6.87
C VAL A 112 7.84 -0.87 5.96
N ASP A 113 8.13 -2.06 6.50
CA ASP A 113 7.97 -3.33 5.81
C ASP A 113 6.47 -3.70 5.70
N ILE A 114 5.71 -2.95 4.88
CA ILE A 114 4.30 -3.29 4.58
C ILE A 114 4.16 -4.64 3.90
N LEU A 115 5.27 -5.17 3.36
CA LEU A 115 5.33 -6.44 2.66
C LEU A 115 5.68 -7.62 3.57
N ASN A 116 6.03 -7.38 4.83
CA ASN A 116 6.39 -8.44 5.79
C ASN A 116 5.85 -8.19 7.21
N PRO A 117 4.53 -8.32 7.43
CA PRO A 117 3.94 -8.17 8.76
C PRO A 117 4.37 -9.27 9.76
N ALA A 118 5.09 -10.31 9.29
CA ALA A 118 5.62 -11.37 10.15
C ALA A 118 6.81 -10.89 11.00
N SER A 119 7.65 -9.97 10.49
CA SER A 119 8.77 -9.42 11.28
C SER A 119 8.29 -8.57 12.45
N LEU A 120 7.11 -7.95 12.33
CA LEU A 120 6.45 -7.19 13.40
C LEU A 120 5.93 -8.06 14.54
N LEU A 121 5.72 -9.35 14.29
CA LEU A 121 5.24 -10.30 15.31
C LEU A 121 6.37 -11.11 15.94
N GLY A 122 7.63 -10.90 15.53
CA GLY A 122 8.79 -11.61 16.08
C GLY A 122 8.69 -13.14 15.94
N LEU A 123 8.03 -13.62 14.88
CA LEU A 123 7.93 -15.05 14.53
C LEU A 123 8.94 -15.42 13.43
#